data_AF-A0A133VMI7-F1
#
_entry.id   AF-A0A133VMI7-F1
#
_cell.length_a   1.000
_cell.length_b   1.000
_cell.length_c   1.000
_cell.angle_alpha   90.00
_cell.angle_beta   90.00
_cell.angle_gamma   90.00
#
_symmetry.space_group_name_H-M   'P 1'
#
loop_
_entity.id
_entity.type
_entity.pdbx_description
1 polymer ?
#
loop_
_entity_poly.entity_id
_entity_poly.type
_entity_poly.pdbx_seq_one_letter_code
_entity_poly.pdbx_strand_id
1 'polypeptide(L)' 'MKSLIIEKEDKFPKIHDLVSLGRQVNVPNQLLEVCKKITPAYPYARYPDVIESPELEKKIKDFIARTREVLEWVEGKI' A
#
# COMPACT_ATOMS: atom_id res chain seq x y z
N MET A 1 1.73 5.43 5.44
CA MET A 1 3.11 5.29 4.92
C MET A 1 3.73 6.61 4.52
N LYS A 2 3.15 7.39 3.58
CA LYS A 2 3.71 8.73 3.26
C LYS A 2 3.82 9.64 4.48
N SER A 3 2.79 9.65 5.34
CA SER A 3 2.82 10.34 6.64
C SER A 3 4.07 9.99 7.45
N LEU A 4 4.35 8.70 7.63
CA LEU A 4 5.52 8.22 8.35
C LEU A 4 6.85 8.60 7.71
N ILE A 5 6.91 8.69 6.37
CA ILE A 5 8.11 9.16 5.65
C ILE A 5 8.30 10.66 5.87
N ILE A 6 7.23 11.45 5.81
CA ILE A 6 7.28 12.88 6.10
C ILE A 6 7.77 13.10 7.53
N GLU A 7 7.19 12.37 8.50
CA GLU A 7 7.58 12.46 9.91
C GLU A 7 9.05 12.11 10.16
N LYS A 8 9.57 11.06 9.50
CA LYS A 8 10.93 10.56 9.74
C LYS A 8 12.02 11.22 8.92
N GLU A 9 11.70 11.69 7.72
CA GLU A 9 12.70 12.12 6.73
C GLU A 9 12.48 13.54 6.22
N ASP A 10 11.40 14.22 6.61
CA ASP A 10 10.98 15.53 6.07
C ASP A 10 10.91 15.54 4.53
N LYS A 11 10.48 14.41 3.95
CA LYS A 11 10.38 14.19 2.50
C LYS A 11 8.97 13.80 2.10
N PHE A 12 8.54 14.32 0.96
CA PHE A 12 7.27 13.95 0.34
C PHE A 12 7.47 13.06 -0.90
N PRO A 13 7.36 11.72 -0.77
CA PRO A 13 7.53 10.82 -1.91
C PRO A 13 6.38 10.94 -2.93
N LYS A 14 6.75 11.20 -4.19
CA LYS A 14 5.81 11.35 -5.33
C LYS A 14 5.50 10.03 -6.05
N ILE A 15 5.60 8.91 -5.34
CA ILE A 15 5.28 7.57 -5.87
C ILE A 15 4.00 7.03 -5.22
N HIS A 16 3.33 6.09 -5.90
CA HIS A 16 2.13 5.40 -5.41
C HIS A 16 2.36 3.91 -5.12
N ASP A 17 3.51 3.38 -5.52
CA ASP A 17 3.91 1.99 -5.25
C ASP A 17 4.07 1.77 -3.75
N LEU A 18 3.15 1.00 -3.15
CA LEU A 18 3.13 0.77 -1.71
C LEU A 18 4.31 -0.08 -1.25
N VAL A 19 4.86 -0.93 -2.13
CA VAL A 19 6.03 -1.77 -1.82
C VAL A 19 7.27 -0.90 -1.61
N SER A 20 7.53 0.05 -2.51
CA SER A 20 8.64 0.99 -2.41
C SER A 20 8.50 1.89 -1.19
N LEU A 21 7.29 2.42 -0.95
CA LEU A 21 7.01 3.21 0.26
C LEU A 21 7.21 2.38 1.54
N GLY A 22 6.77 1.12 1.55
CA GLY A 22 6.90 0.21 2.69
C GLY A 22 8.34 -0.18 2.99
N ARG A 23 9.15 -0.42 1.95
CA ARG A 23 10.59 -0.68 2.09
C ARG A 23 11.31 0.53 2.70
N GLN A 24 10.99 1.74 2.27
CA GLN A 24 11.61 2.96 2.79
C GLN A 24 11.43 3.11 4.32
N VAL A 25 10.26 2.74 4.84
CA VAL A 25 9.96 2.81 6.28
C VAL A 25 10.20 1.49 7.04
N ASN A 26 10.81 0.48 6.40
CA ASN A 26 11.06 -0.84 6.98
C ASN A 26 9.79 -1.53 7.53
N VAL A 27 8.72 -1.54 6.74
CA VAL A 27 7.50 -2.32 7.05
C VAL A 27 7.84 -3.81 7.20
N PRO A 28 7.27 -4.52 8.19
CA PRO A 28 7.42 -5.98 8.33
C PRO A 28 7.03 -6.73 7.06
N ASN A 29 7.78 -7.79 6.72
CA ASN A 29 7.59 -8.55 5.47
C ASN A 29 6.14 -9.02 5.24
N GLN A 30 5.45 -9.45 6.30
CA GLN A 30 4.04 -9.87 6.22
C GLN A 30 3.10 -8.75 5.72
N LEU A 31 3.34 -7.51 6.14
CA LEU A 31 2.58 -6.34 5.71
C LEU A 31 3.08 -5.82 4.35
N LEU A 32 4.34 -6.08 4.00
CA LEU A 32 4.86 -5.76 2.67
C LEU A 32 4.19 -6.60 1.58
N GLU A 33 3.86 -7.86 1.87
CA GLU A 33 3.06 -8.70 0.97
C GLU A 33 1.63 -8.18 0.80
N VAL A 34 1.04 -7.58 1.83
CA VAL A 34 -0.25 -6.87 1.72
C VAL A 34 -0.11 -5.67 0.77
N CYS A 35 0.94 -4.86 0.94
CA CYS A 35 1.22 -3.72 0.07
C CYS A 35 1.41 -4.13 -1.41
N LYS A 36 2.09 -5.24 -1.65
CA LYS A 36 2.30 -5.83 -2.98
C LYS A 36 0.98 -6.22 -3.64
N LYS A 37 0.06 -6.83 -2.88
CA LYS A 37 -1.26 -7.23 -3.38
C LYS A 37 -2.17 -6.03 -3.71
N ILE A 38 -2.07 -4.97 -2.93
CA ILE A 38 -2.92 -3.77 -3.09
C ILE A 38 -2.42 -2.84 -4.19
N THR A 39 -1.10 -2.74 -4.38
CA THR A 39 -0.49 -1.78 -5.34
C THR A 39 -1.14 -1.78 -6.74
N PRO A 40 -1.45 -2.93 -7.37
CA PRO A 40 -2.11 -2.96 -8.67
C PRO A 40 -3.50 -2.31 -8.71
N ALA A 41 -4.21 -2.18 -7.58
CA ALA A 41 -5.51 -1.52 -7.52
C ALA A 41 -5.43 -0.05 -7.95
N TYR A 42 -4.27 0.61 -7.80
CA TYR A 42 -4.09 1.99 -8.22
C TYR A 42 -4.20 2.19 -9.74
N PRO A 43 -3.39 1.49 -10.59
CA PRO A 43 -3.56 1.62 -12.02
C PRO A 43 -4.92 1.09 -12.52
N TYR A 44 -5.45 0.01 -11.93
CA TYR A 44 -6.79 -0.52 -12.29
C TYR A 44 -7.89 0.53 -12.10
N ALA A 45 -7.94 1.18 -10.93
CA ALA A 45 -8.95 2.18 -10.64
C ALA A 45 -8.76 3.51 -11.41
N ARG A 46 -7.62 3.70 -12.08
CA ARG A 46 -7.24 5.00 -12.68
C ARG A 46 -7.17 4.98 -14.20
N TYR A 47 -6.82 3.85 -14.81
CA TYR A 47 -6.52 3.76 -16.23
C TYR A 47 -7.41 2.70 -16.89
N PRO A 48 -8.36 3.11 -17.75
CA PRO A 48 -9.32 2.18 -18.36
C PRO A 48 -8.68 1.21 -19.36
N ASP A 49 -7.47 1.50 -19.83
CA ASP A 49 -6.67 0.66 -20.72
C ASP A 49 -5.91 -0.45 -19.97
N VAL A 50 -5.84 -0.38 -18.64
CA VAL A 50 -5.24 -1.43 -17.83
C VAL A 50 -6.27 -2.52 -17.56
N ILE A 51 -6.01 -3.71 -18.11
CA ILE A 51 -6.87 -4.87 -17.92
C ILE A 51 -6.78 -5.33 -16.46
N GLU A 52 -7.90 -5.23 -15.75
CA GLU A 52 -8.00 -5.70 -14.38
C GLU A 52 -7.91 -7.23 -14.30
N SER A 53 -7.28 -7.74 -13.25
CA SER A 53 -7.34 -9.17 -12.95
C SER A 53 -8.75 -9.54 -12.48
N PRO A 54 -9.39 -10.58 -13.04
CA PRO A 54 -10.70 -11.09 -12.57
C PRO A 54 -10.69 -11.53 -11.09
N GLU A 55 -9.51 -11.76 -10.51
CA GLU A 55 -9.36 -12.10 -9.10
C GLU A 55 -9.42 -10.88 -8.17
N LEU A 56 -9.24 -9.67 -8.71
CA LEU A 56 -9.21 -8.45 -7.92
C LEU A 56 -10.51 -8.27 -7.14
N GLU A 57 -11.65 -8.34 -7.83
CA GLU A 57 -12.96 -8.18 -7.23
C GLU A 57 -13.22 -9.18 -6.09
N LYS A 58 -12.78 -10.43 -6.28
CA LYS A 58 -12.88 -11.48 -5.26
C LYS A 58 -12.00 -11.19 -4.03
N LYS A 59 -10.91 -10.46 -4.21
CA LYS A 59 -9.90 -10.17 -3.18
C LYS A 59 -10.09 -8.80 -2.50
N ILE A 60 -10.94 -7.91 -3.03
CA ILE A 60 -11.16 -6.55 -2.48
C ILE A 60 -11.50 -6.57 -0.99
N LYS A 61 -12.39 -7.48 -0.55
CA LYS A 61 -12.78 -7.56 0.87
C LYS A 61 -11.59 -7.92 1.77
N ASP A 62 -10.76 -8.87 1.34
CA ASP A 62 -9.52 -9.24 2.05
C ASP A 62 -8.54 -8.06 2.05
N PHE A 63 -8.40 -7.34 0.93
CA PHE A 63 -7.51 -6.18 0.85
C PHE A 63 -7.92 -5.07 1.82
N ILE A 64 -9.21 -4.76 1.95
CA ILE A 64 -9.70 -3.78 2.91
C ILE A 64 -9.37 -4.23 4.35
N ALA A 65 -9.64 -5.48 4.69
CA ALA A 65 -9.33 -6.02 6.01
C ALA A 65 -7.84 -5.94 6.34
N ARG A 66 -6.97 -6.35 5.40
CA ARG A 66 -5.51 -6.33 5.56
C ARG A 66 -4.91 -4.93 5.56
N THR A 67 -5.56 -3.97 4.88
CA THR A 67 -5.13 -2.55 4.90
C THR A 67 -5.20 -1.99 6.32
N ARG A 68 -6.16 -2.44 7.13
CA ARG A 68 -6.28 -2.03 8.53
C ARG A 68 -5.01 -2.36 9.32
N GLU A 69 -4.45 -3.55 9.14
CA GLU A 69 -3.20 -3.96 9.81
C GLU A 69 -2.02 -3.04 9.43
N VAL A 70 -1.97 -2.58 8.17
CA VAL A 70 -0.96 -1.62 7.71
C VAL A 70 -1.15 -0.24 8.36
N LEU A 71 -2.41 0.21 8.50
CA LEU A 71 -2.72 1.48 9.15
C LEU A 71 -2.37 1.46 10.64
N GLU A 72 -2.80 0.42 11.36
CA GLU A 72 -2.49 0.24 12.78
C GLU A 72 -0.97 0.19 13.03
N TRP A 73 -0.21 -0.46 12.14
CA TRP A 73 1.24 -0.43 12.20
C TRP A 73 1.82 0.97 11.96
N VAL A 74 1.29 1.75 11.01
CA VAL A 74 1.75 3.12 10.75
C VAL A 74 1.45 4.02 11.95
N GLU A 75 0.25 3.93 12.52
CA GLU A 75 -0.17 4.71 13.70
C GLU A 75 0.72 4.42 14.91
N GLY A 76 1.11 3.16 15.14
CA GLY A 76 2.06 2.82 16.21
C GLY A 76 3.52 3.26 15.97
N LYS A 77 3.80 3.96 14.88
CA LYS A 77 5.13 4.50 14.53
C LYS A 77 5.17 6.03 14.45
N ILE A 78 4.03 6.68 14.53
CA ILE A 78 3.89 8.14 14.61
C ILE A 78 3.84 8.55 16.08
#